data_AF-A0A9D4J2T8-F1
#
_entry.id   AF-A0A9D4J2T8-F1
#
_cell.length_a   1.000
_cell.length_b   1.000
_cell.length_c   1.000
_cell.angle_alpha   90.00
_cell.angle_beta   90.00
_cell.angle_gamma   90.00
#
_symmetry.space_group_name_H-M   'P 1'
#
loop_
_entity.id
_entity.type
_entity.pdbx_description
1 polymer ?
#
loop_
_entity_poly.entity_id
_entity_poly.type
_entity_poly.pdbx_seq_one_letter_code
_entity_poly.pdbx_strand_id
1 'polypeptide(L)'
;MEPLFRKKINGQLVMTDTLEARTIKAKDVQWMPTRKAVIVKDEAVELSKQSGGDFKNQKHVMGCFKIEFGQFSGKTFKWLLENSPGYAGFIVADTEKEEPSHNEVYAN
;
A
#
# COMPACT_ATOMS: atom_id res chain seq x y z
N MET A 1 9.37 1.13 9.48
CA MET A 1 10.18 -0.09 9.25
C MET A 1 10.13 -0.41 7.76
N GLU A 2 11.25 -0.86 7.20
CA GLU A 2 11.31 -1.26 5.79
C GLU A 2 10.47 -2.54 5.52
N PRO A 3 9.80 -2.65 4.37
CA PRO A 3 9.09 -3.87 3.97
C PRO A 3 10.07 -5.01 3.64
N LEU A 4 9.71 -6.22 4.04
CA LEU A 4 10.46 -7.45 3.76
C LEU A 4 10.05 -8.03 2.41
N PHE A 5 10.68 -7.54 1.35
CA PHE A 5 10.43 -8.04 0.01
C PHE A 5 10.87 -9.50 -0.17
N ARG A 6 9.97 -10.32 -0.72
CA ARG A 6 10.30 -11.68 -1.16
C ARG A 6 11.13 -11.61 -2.44
N LYS A 7 12.29 -12.28 -2.43
CA LYS A 7 13.23 -12.34 -3.56
C LYS A 7 13.47 -13.79 -3.97
N LYS A 8 13.67 -14.00 -5.27
CA LYS A 8 14.14 -15.26 -5.85
C LYS A 8 15.65 -15.42 -5.58
N ILE A 9 16.19 -16.61 -5.83
CA ILE A 9 17.64 -16.89 -5.73
C ILE A 9 18.50 -15.97 -6.60
N ASN A 10 17.95 -15.46 -7.71
CA ASN A 10 18.63 -14.54 -8.63
C ASN A 10 18.47 -13.06 -8.22
N GLY A 11 17.94 -12.78 -7.01
CA GLY A 11 17.75 -11.43 -6.49
C GLY A 11 16.51 -10.68 -6.99
N GLN A 12 15.80 -11.20 -7.99
CA GLN A 12 14.58 -10.58 -8.51
C GLN A 12 13.43 -10.68 -7.50
N LEU A 13 12.55 -9.68 -7.50
CA LEU A 13 11.34 -9.69 -6.67
C LEU A 13 10.39 -10.82 -7.08
N VAL A 14 9.80 -11.47 -6.09
CA VAL A 14 8.70 -12.41 -6.28
C VAL A 14 7.41 -11.60 -6.38
N MET A 15 6.94 -11.38 -7.60
CA MET A 15 5.75 -10.57 -7.88
C MET A 15 4.42 -11.29 -7.55
N THR A 16 4.45 -12.62 -7.40
CA THR A 16 3.25 -13.43 -7.16
C THR A 16 2.77 -13.32 -5.73
N ASP A 17 1.45 -13.38 -5.54
CA ASP A 17 0.83 -13.31 -4.21
C ASP A 17 1.29 -14.42 -3.27
N THR A 18 1.41 -14.08 -1.97
CA THR A 18 1.48 -15.05 -0.88
C THR A 18 0.17 -15.82 -0.76
N LEU A 19 0.20 -16.95 -0.05
CA LEU A 19 -1.02 -17.70 0.27
C LEU A 19 -2.03 -16.83 1.03
N GLU A 20 -1.56 -16.02 2.00
CA GLU A 20 -2.41 -15.09 2.74
C GLU A 20 -3.12 -14.09 1.81
N ALA A 21 -2.39 -13.49 0.87
CA ALA A 21 -2.97 -12.57 -0.10
C ALA A 21 -4.00 -13.25 -1.01
N ARG A 22 -3.75 -14.49 -1.44
CA ARG A 22 -4.73 -15.26 -2.24
C ARG A 22 -6.00 -15.57 -1.46
N THR A 23 -5.86 -15.93 -0.18
CA THR A 23 -7.03 -16.20 0.68
C THR A 23 -7.87 -14.96 0.88
N ILE A 24 -7.26 -13.78 1.01
CA ILE A 24 -8.00 -12.51 1.09
C ILE A 24 -8.70 -12.20 -0.23
N LYS A 25 -7.99 -12.36 -1.37
CA LYS A 25 -8.56 -12.18 -2.71
C LYS A 25 -9.75 -13.09 -3.00
N ALA A 26 -9.74 -14.30 -2.46
CA ALA A 26 -10.81 -15.27 -2.63
C ALA A 26 -12.04 -14.96 -1.78
N LYS A 27 -11.94 -14.09 -0.78
CA LYS A 27 -13.10 -13.63 0.00
C LYS A 27 -13.80 -12.54 -0.80
N ASP A 28 -15.12 -12.63 -0.85
CA ASP A 28 -15.93 -11.50 -1.29
C ASP A 28 -15.85 -10.41 -0.23
N VAL A 29 -15.26 -9.27 -0.60
CA VAL A 29 -15.01 -8.18 0.34
C VAL A 29 -16.08 -7.13 0.10
N GLN A 30 -16.92 -6.89 1.11
CA GLN A 30 -17.87 -5.79 1.08
C GLN A 30 -17.09 -4.48 0.95
N TRP A 31 -17.37 -3.74 -0.13
CA TRP A 31 -16.76 -2.43 -0.35
C TRP A 31 -17.17 -1.46 0.77
N MET A 32 -16.18 -0.89 1.44
CA MET A 32 -16.39 0.15 2.44
C MET A 32 -16.07 1.52 1.82
N PRO A 33 -16.82 2.58 2.18
CA PRO A 33 -16.50 3.92 1.72
C PRO A 33 -15.13 4.36 2.25
N THR A 34 -14.41 5.13 1.44
CA THR A 34 -13.10 5.67 1.81
C THR A 34 -13.22 6.63 2.98
N ARG A 35 -12.28 6.52 3.93
CA ARG A 35 -12.22 7.42 5.09
C ARG A 35 -11.46 8.70 4.76
N LYS A 36 -11.67 9.74 5.57
CA LYS A 36 -10.99 11.03 5.41
C LYS A 36 -9.47 10.87 5.58
N ALA A 37 -8.69 11.51 4.71
CA ALA A 37 -7.22 11.41 4.69
C ALA A 37 -6.56 11.73 6.04
N VAL A 38 -7.10 12.70 6.80
CA VAL A 38 -6.62 13.06 8.13
C VAL A 38 -6.69 11.86 9.10
N ILE A 39 -7.82 11.15 9.11
CA ILE A 39 -8.03 9.99 9.98
C ILE A 39 -7.05 8.86 9.63
N VAL A 40 -6.89 8.58 8.34
CA VAL A 40 -5.98 7.52 7.88
C VAL A 40 -4.52 7.85 8.24
N LYS A 41 -4.14 9.14 8.14
CA LYS A 41 -2.80 9.61 8.49
C LYS A 41 -2.53 9.50 9.99
N ASP A 42 -3.49 9.89 10.83
CA ASP A 42 -3.34 9.81 12.29
C ASP A 42 -3.21 8.34 12.73
N GLU A 43 -4.04 7.45 12.20
CA GLU A 43 -3.93 6.00 12.43
C GLU A 43 -2.56 5.44 11.98
N ALA A 44 -2.04 5.88 10.84
CA ALA A 44 -0.74 5.44 10.34
C ALA A 44 0.40 5.89 11.26
N VAL A 45 0.33 7.11 11.82
CA VAL A 45 1.31 7.64 12.77
C VAL A 45 1.27 6.84 14.07
N GLU A 46 0.08 6.58 14.61
CA GLU A 46 -0.09 5.76 15.81
C GLU A 46 0.43 4.34 15.60
N LEU A 47 0.08 3.71 14.48
CA LEU A 47 0.54 2.36 14.14
C LEU A 47 2.07 2.30 13.97
N SER A 48 2.66 3.35 13.38
CA SER A 48 4.13 3.46 13.25
C SER A 48 4.81 3.51 14.63
N LYS A 49 4.25 4.28 15.58
CA LYS A 49 4.74 4.32 16.97
C LYS A 49 4.63 2.96 17.66
N GLN A 50 3.50 2.28 17.51
CA GLN A 50 3.27 0.94 18.12
C GLN A 50 4.18 -0.13 17.53
N SER A 51 4.48 -0.06 16.23
CA SER A 51 5.29 -1.06 15.52
C SER A 51 6.81 -0.89 15.73
N GLY A 52 7.23 -0.02 16.65
CA GLY A 52 8.64 0.31 16.88
C GLY A 52 9.30 1.04 15.69
N GLY A 53 8.50 1.62 14.80
CA GLY A 53 8.98 2.41 13.68
C GLY A 53 9.37 3.83 14.12
N ASP A 54 10.34 4.41 13.44
CA ASP A 54 10.60 5.84 13.54
C ASP A 54 9.44 6.64 12.91
N PHE A 55 8.60 7.25 13.73
CA PHE A 55 7.47 8.09 13.29
C PHE A 55 7.92 9.41 12.64
N LYS A 56 9.18 9.82 12.84
CA LYS A 56 9.77 10.97 12.14
C LYS A 56 10.21 10.61 10.73
N ASN A 57 10.42 9.32 10.45
CA ASN A 57 10.67 8.83 9.11
C ASN A 57 9.34 8.68 8.35
N GLN A 58 9.11 9.57 7.39
CA GLN A 58 7.89 9.58 6.59
C GLN A 58 7.65 8.25 5.86
N LYS A 59 8.69 7.56 5.37
CA LYS A 59 8.53 6.25 4.70
C LYS A 59 7.94 5.20 5.63
N HIS A 60 8.31 5.25 6.91
CA HIS A 60 7.77 4.33 7.91
C HIS A 60 6.29 4.58 8.16
N VAL A 61 5.90 5.86 8.27
CA VAL A 61 4.49 6.25 8.40
C VAL A 61 3.72 5.83 7.15
N MET A 62 4.26 6.09 5.95
CA MET A 62 3.65 5.67 4.67
C MET A 62 3.42 4.16 4.60
N GLY A 63 4.37 3.34 5.06
CA GLY A 63 4.20 1.89 5.15
C GLY A 63 3.05 1.46 6.07
N CYS A 64 2.67 2.29 7.04
CA CYS A 64 1.58 2.05 7.99
C CYS A 64 0.22 2.58 7.52
N PHE A 65 0.14 3.33 6.41
CA PHE A 65 -1.16 3.73 5.85
C PHE A 65 -1.94 2.49 5.45
N LYS A 66 -3.20 2.45 5.88
CA LYS A 66 -4.15 1.44 5.43
C LYS A 66 -4.64 1.79 4.03
N ILE A 67 -4.77 0.78 3.20
CA ILE A 67 -5.41 0.87 1.90
C ILE A 67 -6.90 1.03 2.17
N GLU A 68 -7.52 2.04 1.57
CA GLU A 68 -8.95 2.34 1.78
C GLU A 68 -9.83 1.82 0.62
N PHE A 69 -9.23 1.21 -0.40
CA PHE A 69 -9.91 0.77 -1.63
C PHE A 69 -9.50 -0.63 -2.08
N GLY A 70 -10.28 -1.20 -3.00
CA GLY A 70 -9.98 -2.49 -3.62
C GLY A 70 -10.02 -3.68 -2.65
N GLN A 71 -9.58 -4.84 -3.17
CA GLN A 71 -9.66 -6.13 -2.48
C GLN A 71 -8.78 -6.25 -1.21
N PHE A 72 -7.82 -5.33 -1.03
CA PHE A 72 -6.92 -5.31 0.13
C PHE A 72 -7.22 -4.14 1.08
N SER A 73 -8.43 -3.57 1.00
CA SER A 73 -8.87 -2.54 1.93
C SER A 73 -8.69 -3.00 3.38
N GLY A 74 -8.20 -2.09 4.24
CA GLY A 74 -7.85 -2.33 5.64
C GLY A 74 -6.45 -2.90 5.87
N LYS A 75 -5.74 -3.38 4.84
CA LYS A 75 -4.32 -3.79 4.94
C LYS A 75 -3.40 -2.59 4.79
N THR A 76 -2.20 -2.66 5.35
CA THR A 76 -1.22 -1.58 5.23
C THR A 76 -0.44 -1.64 3.91
N PHE A 77 0.11 -0.52 3.45
CA PHE A 77 1.01 -0.52 2.29
C PHE A 77 2.21 -1.45 2.48
N LYS A 78 2.80 -1.50 3.69
CA LYS A 78 3.87 -2.44 4.02
C LYS A 78 3.41 -3.88 3.79
N TRP A 79 2.24 -4.26 4.33
CA TRP A 79 1.69 -5.59 4.15
C TRP A 79 1.50 -5.91 2.66
N LEU A 80 1.03 -4.94 1.87
CA LEU A 80 0.83 -5.12 0.42
C LEU A 80 2.15 -5.40 -0.31
N LEU A 81 3.21 -4.64 -0.02
CA LEU A 81 4.52 -4.83 -0.64
C LEU A 81 5.14 -6.21 -0.31
N GLU A 82 4.88 -6.74 0.87
CA GLU A 82 5.37 -8.05 1.31
C GLU A 82 4.55 -9.21 0.71
N ASN A 83 3.23 -9.03 0.60
CA ASN A 83 2.29 -10.10 0.28
C ASN A 83 1.81 -10.13 -1.17
N SER A 84 1.65 -8.97 -1.81
CA SER A 84 1.15 -8.84 -3.17
C SER A 84 1.85 -7.68 -3.92
N PRO A 85 3.19 -7.73 -4.07
CA PRO A 85 3.93 -6.67 -4.77
C PRO A 85 3.53 -6.50 -6.24
N GLY A 86 3.04 -7.55 -6.89
CA GLY A 86 2.46 -7.45 -8.24
C GLY A 86 1.22 -6.56 -8.29
N TYR A 87 0.37 -6.61 -7.27
CA TYR A 87 -0.81 -5.73 -7.20
C TYR A 87 -0.42 -4.28 -6.91
N ALA A 88 0.59 -4.05 -6.05
CA ALA A 88 1.13 -2.71 -5.84
C ALA A 88 1.68 -2.12 -7.15
N GLY A 89 2.43 -2.91 -7.93
CA GLY A 89 2.93 -2.49 -9.24
C GLY A 89 1.81 -2.22 -10.24
N PHE A 90 0.73 -3.02 -10.23
CA PHE A 90 -0.46 -2.77 -11.04
C PHE A 90 -1.10 -1.42 -10.70
N ILE A 91 -1.33 -1.11 -9.41
CA ILE A 91 -1.92 0.18 -9.00
C ILE A 91 -1.08 1.35 -9.53
N VAL A 92 0.24 1.32 -9.33
CA VAL A 92 1.14 2.39 -9.78
C VAL A 92 1.06 2.57 -11.29
N ALA A 93 1.15 1.47 -12.05
CA ALA A 93 1.11 1.51 -13.50
C ALA A 93 -0.27 1.92 -14.06
N ASP A 94 -1.35 1.73 -13.31
CA ASP A 94 -2.69 2.14 -13.69
C ASP A 94 -2.90 3.64 -13.42
N THR A 95 -2.49 4.12 -12.24
CA THR A 95 -2.51 5.55 -11.90
C THR A 95 -1.67 6.39 -12.85
N GLU A 96 -0.49 5.90 -13.28
CA GLU A 96 0.35 6.57 -14.28
C GLU A 96 -0.32 6.72 -15.66
N LYS A 97 -1.29 5.86 -16.00
CA LYS A 97 -2.07 6.00 -17.24
C LYS A 97 -3.22 6.98 -17.09
N GLU A 98 -3.75 7.11 -15.88
CA GLU A 98 -4.84 8.04 -15.55
C GLU A 98 -4.34 9.49 -15.39
N GLU A 99 -3.05 9.70 -15.15
CA GLU A 99 -2.41 11.02 -15.19
C GLU A 99 -2.12 11.42 -16.66
N PRO A 100 -2.91 12.30 -17.31
CA PRO A 100 -2.45 12.95 -18.53
C PRO A 100 -1.18 13.74 -18.17
N SER A 101 -0.15 13.66 -19.02
CA SER A 101 1.13 14.35 -18.87
C SER A 101 1.01 15.67 -18.11
N HIS A 102 1.55 15.71 -16.89
CA HIS A 102 1.55 16.86 -15.98
C HIS A 102 2.37 18.02 -16.57
N ASN A 103 1.81 18.69 -17.58
CA ASN A 103 2.27 19.93 -18.18
C ASN A 103 1.02 20.76 -18.51
N GLU A 104 0.13 20.99 -17.55
CA GLU A 104 -0.78 22.14 -17.57
C GLU A 104 -1.59 22.25 -16.27
N VAL A 105 -1.49 23.44 -15.66
CA VAL A 105 -2.44 24.07 -14.74
C VAL A 105 -2.45 23.63 -13.26
N TYR A 106 -1.58 24.28 -12.48
CA TYR A 106 -2.05 25.02 -11.30
C TYR A 106 -1.66 26.49 -11.49
N ALA A 107 -2.58 27.29 -12.05
CA ALA A 107 -2.57 28.72 -11.85
C ALA A 107 -3.18 28.99 -10.46
N ASN A 108 -2.50 29.83 -9.69
CA ASN A 108 -2.75 30.16 -8.28
C ASN A 108 -4.21 30.49 -7.95
#